data_AF-D6WBY5-F1
#
_entry.id   AF-D6WBY5-F1
#
_cell.length_a   1.000
_cell.length_b   1.000
_cell.length_c   1.000
_cell.angle_alpha   90.00
_cell.angle_beta   90.00
_cell.angle_gamma   90.00
#
_symmetry.space_group_name_H-M   'P 1'
#
loop_
_entity.id
_entity.type
_entity.pdbx_description
1 polymer ?
#
loop_
_entity_poly.entity_id
_entity_poly.type
_entity_poly.pdbx_seq_one_letter_code
_entity_poly.pdbx_strand_id
1 'polypeptide(L)'
;MASLYDIWWKVYLFDLFDSNRYMVEENEEKLHEWSISTGVALCNKDFVCQRHFEKYFVTEIYEGDKICLRTLASNAVPTLQLPSTSTIPIEDQVLIPSRVYEIPTQKRSPQIPSISQKHANETISKFQKILQPSHSRTSFSVKHVLTTLKENIQELHVRLLSGWGVHNNTNIVTISRVVGDIPKIDRAVVVDNCNAKVYLNGIFRFVQAVQTFEDVLNIVNRELATKGTTFAMVKKKTKRCKTCAALRNNLLRDISRKTKSTLQTNMRKKNKKKLYLRINRKEKRQAKIIIEISQILKNQDKIENIINKLPENQEMVVRTCFETVGRPVSGKRYSKEWIYTCILLKIKSLKLYRHTRTRELLPLPAPSTLSNYIRNIDSAYGFQNKLFELLKEKNKNMSEFERHGTIKVDECKITPSKHFDKNPLEVIGFVDWGNYTPNNRQNQLGDHVLVFKFQSFVGKNI
;
A
#
# COMPACT_ATOMS: atom_id res chain seq x y z
N MET A 1 83.28 56.92 -26.19
CA MET A 1 84.28 55.87 -25.92
C MET A 1 83.66 54.95 -24.87
N ALA A 2 83.09 53.81 -25.29
CA ALA A 2 83.69 52.47 -25.16
C ALA A 2 83.87 52.08 -23.67
N SER A 3 83.32 50.99 -23.12
CA SER A 3 82.85 49.69 -23.62
C SER A 3 81.76 49.12 -22.65
N LEU A 4 80.64 48.53 -23.07
CA LEU A 4 80.38 47.26 -23.78
C LEU A 4 80.76 45.97 -23.02
N TYR A 5 79.77 45.06 -22.97
CA TYR A 5 79.64 43.65 -22.49
C TYR A 5 78.73 43.55 -21.25
N ASP A 6 77.40 43.36 -21.33
CA ASP A 6 76.49 42.62 -22.21
C ASP A 6 76.45 41.08 -21.99
N ILE A 7 75.22 40.61 -21.74
CA ILE A 7 74.63 39.28 -22.00
C ILE A 7 74.67 38.18 -20.90
N TRP A 8 73.53 38.10 -20.20
CA TRP A 8 72.65 36.93 -19.96
C TRP A 8 73.21 35.50 -19.95
N TRP A 9 72.92 34.75 -18.87
CA TRP A 9 72.07 33.55 -18.94
C TRP A 9 71.26 33.32 -17.66
N LYS A 10 70.18 32.56 -17.83
CA LYS A 10 68.99 32.36 -17.00
C LYS A 10 69.17 31.23 -15.96
N VAL A 11 68.41 31.39 -14.86
CA VAL A 11 67.67 30.34 -14.12
C VAL A 11 68.49 29.36 -13.26
N TYR A 12 68.35 29.47 -11.94
CA TYR A 12 67.68 28.44 -11.12
C TYR A 12 66.95 29.09 -9.94
N LEU A 13 65.64 28.79 -9.88
CA LEU A 13 64.80 28.99 -8.70
C LEU A 13 65.40 28.26 -7.49
N PHE A 14 65.52 28.97 -6.38
CA PHE A 14 65.27 28.37 -5.07
C PHE A 14 64.17 29.18 -4.37
N ASP A 15 62.94 28.70 -4.53
CA ASP A 15 61.82 29.01 -3.65
C ASP A 15 62.13 28.48 -2.24
N LEU A 16 62.44 29.39 -1.31
CA LEU A 16 62.54 29.08 0.14
C LEU A 16 61.76 30.14 0.95
N PHE A 17 60.46 30.28 0.67
CA PHE A 17 59.53 30.97 1.57
C PHE A 17 58.92 29.99 2.59
N ASP A 18 59.67 29.67 3.65
CA ASP A 18 59.13 29.13 4.91
C ASP A 18 59.73 29.85 6.15
N SER A 19 59.99 31.16 6.03
CA SER A 19 60.72 32.01 6.99
C SER A 19 59.85 32.65 8.09
N ASN A 20 58.82 31.96 8.60
CA ASN A 20 58.04 32.40 9.78
C ASN A 20 58.23 31.47 10.99
N ARG A 21 59.38 30.80 11.05
CA ARG A 21 59.78 29.90 12.12
C ARG A 21 61.20 30.25 12.51
N TYR A 22 61.41 30.40 13.81
CA TYR A 22 62.71 30.61 14.39
C TYR A 22 63.15 29.28 15.00
N MET A 23 64.32 28.79 14.60
CA MET A 23 64.95 27.68 15.34
C MET A 23 65.25 28.16 16.75
N VAL A 24 65.07 27.26 17.71
CA VAL A 24 65.50 27.52 19.07
C VAL A 24 67.02 27.63 19.08
N GLU A 25 67.53 28.67 19.73
CA GLU A 25 68.96 28.98 19.80
C GLU A 25 69.72 27.88 20.56
N GLU A 26 70.96 27.59 20.15
CA GLU A 26 71.77 26.51 20.77
C GLU A 26 72.26 26.83 22.18
N ASN A 27 72.07 28.07 22.66
CA ASN A 27 72.39 28.46 24.02
C ASN A 27 71.41 27.82 25.02
N GLU A 28 71.93 26.99 25.93
CA GLU A 28 71.13 26.25 26.93
C GLU A 28 70.28 27.18 27.83
N GLU A 29 70.78 28.37 28.17
CA GLU A 29 70.03 29.32 29.01
C GLU A 29 68.79 29.84 28.28
N LYS A 30 68.93 30.21 26.99
CA LYS A 30 67.80 30.65 26.16
C LYS A 30 66.81 29.53 25.87
N LEU A 31 67.31 28.32 25.64
CA LEU A 31 66.48 27.15 25.40
C LEU A 31 65.64 26.83 26.65
N HIS A 32 66.22 26.99 27.85
CA HIS A 32 65.50 26.88 29.11
C HIS A 32 64.45 27.99 29.26
N GLU A 33 64.81 29.25 28.98
CA GLU A 33 63.91 30.40 29.06
C GLU A 33 62.71 30.27 28.10
N TRP A 34 62.95 29.85 26.85
CA TRP A 34 61.89 29.60 25.88
C TRP A 34 61.01 28.41 26.26
N SER A 35 61.60 27.37 26.88
CA SER A 35 60.84 26.20 27.36
C SER A 35 59.93 26.57 28.52
N ILE A 36 60.41 27.40 29.46
CA ILE A 36 59.60 27.94 30.56
C ILE A 36 58.47 28.80 30.00
N SER A 37 58.78 29.75 29.12
CA SER A 37 57.80 30.71 28.63
C SER A 37 56.70 30.06 27.78
N THR A 38 57.05 29.05 26.97
CA THR A 38 56.07 28.30 26.17
C THR A 38 55.33 27.21 26.96
N GLY A 39 55.84 26.82 28.14
CA GLY A 39 55.32 25.71 28.94
C GLY A 39 55.52 24.34 28.30
N VAL A 40 56.45 24.21 27.36
CA VAL A 40 56.76 22.98 26.62
C VAL A 40 58.28 22.79 26.62
N ALA A 41 58.76 21.58 26.91
CA ALA A 41 60.17 21.26 26.76
C ALA A 41 60.58 21.33 25.28
N LEU A 42 61.41 22.30 24.93
CA LEU A 42 61.93 22.50 23.58
C LEU A 42 63.31 21.86 23.44
N CYS A 43 63.65 21.38 22.25
CA CYS A 43 65.01 20.98 21.88
C CYS A 43 65.55 21.87 20.75
N ASN A 44 66.85 21.79 20.50
CA ASN A 44 67.60 22.61 19.53
C ASN A 44 67.12 22.38 18.08
N LYS A 45 66.34 21.32 17.84
CA LYS A 45 65.72 21.00 16.54
C LYS A 45 64.28 21.51 16.40
N ASP A 46 63.73 22.07 17.47
CA ASP A 46 62.37 22.60 17.46
C ASP A 46 62.32 24.01 16.87
N PHE A 47 61.12 24.37 16.45
CA PHE A 47 60.84 25.67 15.84
C PHE A 47 59.69 26.34 16.56
N VAL A 48 59.86 27.61 16.90
CA VAL A 48 58.80 28.46 17.42
C VAL A 48 58.32 29.36 16.29
N CYS A 49 57.00 29.41 16.06
CA CYS A 49 56.47 30.29 15.02
C CYS A 49 56.47 31.74 15.49
N GLN A 50 56.67 32.68 14.54
CA GLN A 50 56.73 34.12 14.82
C GLN A 50 55.58 34.65 15.68
N ARG A 51 54.40 34.01 15.61
CA ARG A 51 53.21 34.42 16.35
C ARG A 51 53.34 34.27 17.87
N HIS A 52 54.34 33.55 18.37
CA HIS A 52 54.59 33.46 19.81
C HIS A 52 55.43 34.63 20.34
N PHE A 53 56.03 35.42 19.45
CA PHE A 53 56.81 36.59 19.79
C PHE A 53 55.97 37.84 19.57
N GLU A 54 56.11 38.82 20.46
CA GLU A 54 55.57 40.15 20.23
C GLU A 54 56.26 40.81 19.04
N LYS A 55 55.51 41.64 18.31
CA LYS A 55 55.97 42.18 17.02
C LYS A 55 57.27 42.98 17.11
N TYR A 56 57.54 43.64 18.24
CA TYR A 56 58.75 44.46 18.41
C TYR A 56 60.03 43.63 18.56
N PHE A 57 59.93 42.33 18.86
CA PHE A 57 61.08 41.43 18.88
C PHE A 57 61.52 40.96 17.49
N VAL A 58 60.75 41.28 16.44
CA VAL A 58 61.06 40.88 15.08
C VAL A 58 61.52 42.11 14.30
N THR A 59 62.80 42.15 13.94
CA THR A 59 63.34 43.15 13.03
C THR A 59 63.20 42.66 11.60
N GLU A 60 62.60 43.48 10.75
CA GLU A 60 62.42 43.21 9.33
C GLU A 60 63.36 44.12 8.53
N ILE A 61 64.24 43.52 7.74
CA ILE A 61 65.14 44.23 6.83
C ILE A 61 64.50 44.22 5.44
N TYR A 62 64.35 45.41 4.86
CA TYR A 62 63.70 45.65 3.58
C TYR A 62 64.72 45.97 2.50
N GLU A 63 64.55 45.42 1.30
CA GLU A 63 65.25 45.81 0.08
C GLU A 63 64.19 46.25 -0.94
N GLY A 64 63.95 47.56 -1.01
CA GLY A 64 62.75 48.13 -1.65
C GLY A 64 61.47 47.76 -0.90
N ASP A 65 60.42 47.39 -1.63
CA ASP A 65 59.11 46.99 -1.07
C ASP A 65 59.05 45.54 -0.59
N LYS A 66 60.18 44.82 -0.60
CA LYS A 66 60.25 43.41 -0.21
C LYS A 66 61.00 43.25 1.11
N ILE A 67 60.41 42.47 2.01
CA ILE A 67 61.09 42.00 3.23
C ILE A 67 62.10 40.96 2.81
N CYS A 68 63.38 41.26 2.94
CA CYS A 68 64.47 40.37 2.56
C CYS A 68 64.90 39.48 3.74
N LEU A 69 64.85 39.99 4.98
CA LEU A 69 65.23 39.20 6.14
C LEU A 69 64.36 39.56 7.35
N ARG A 70 63.96 38.53 8.11
CA ARG A 70 63.37 38.70 9.44
C ARG A 70 64.32 38.10 10.47
N THR A 71 64.89 38.95 11.29
CA THR A 71 65.73 38.53 12.42
C THR A 71 64.96 38.71 13.72
N LEU A 72 65.18 37.79 14.66
CA LEU A 72 64.65 37.91 16.00
C LEU A 72 65.69 38.65 16.86
N ALA A 73 65.26 39.57 17.71
CA ALA A 73 66.15 40.22 18.66
C ALA A 73 66.81 39.17 19.57
N SER A 74 68.07 39.39 19.93
CA SER A 74 68.84 38.44 20.76
C SER A 74 68.29 38.31 22.19
N ASN A 75 67.39 39.18 22.64
CA ASN A 75 66.70 39.06 23.93
C ASN A 75 65.23 38.67 23.79
N ALA A 76 64.81 38.21 22.60
CA ALA A 76 63.43 37.87 22.35
C ALA A 76 63.03 36.58 23.08
N VAL A 77 61.97 36.66 23.86
CA VAL A 77 61.34 35.53 24.56
C VAL A 77 59.93 35.37 24.02
N PRO A 78 59.44 34.13 23.78
CA PRO A 78 58.09 33.93 23.31
C PRO A 78 57.10 34.25 24.44
N THR A 79 56.45 35.42 24.42
CA THR A 79 55.62 35.93 25.53
C THR A 79 54.19 35.36 25.57
N LEU A 80 53.71 34.74 24.50
CA LEU A 80 52.37 34.15 24.46
C LEU A 80 52.36 32.77 25.14
N GLN A 81 52.09 32.77 26.45
CA GLN A 81 51.82 31.56 27.23
C GLN A 81 50.70 30.75 26.55
N LEU A 82 51.01 29.51 26.20
CA LEU A 82 50.00 28.55 25.80
C LEU A 82 49.21 28.14 27.05
N PRO A 83 47.87 28.07 27.01
CA PRO A 83 47.12 27.57 28.14
C PRO A 83 47.55 26.13 28.43
N SER A 84 48.22 25.94 29.57
CA SER A 84 48.57 24.63 30.09
C SER A 84 47.28 23.93 30.51
N THR A 85 47.16 22.66 30.10
CA THR A 85 46.13 21.69 30.52
C THR A 85 44.71 21.84 29.94
N SER A 86 44.41 21.04 28.92
CA SER A 86 43.06 20.52 28.73
C SER A 86 42.88 19.29 29.62
N THR A 87 42.48 19.51 30.87
CA THR A 87 41.97 18.43 31.72
C THR A 87 40.71 17.87 31.05
N ILE A 88 40.78 16.60 30.70
CA ILE A 88 39.63 15.79 30.27
C ILE A 88 38.81 15.54 31.54
N PRO A 89 37.50 15.89 31.59
CA PRO A 89 36.67 15.46 32.70
C PRO A 89 36.44 13.96 32.59
N ILE A 90 36.68 13.30 33.73
CA ILE A 90 36.39 11.91 34.04
C ILE A 90 34.88 11.66 33.84
N GLU A 91 34.55 10.53 33.23
CA GLU A 91 33.20 9.99 33.11
C GLU A 91 32.59 9.79 34.49
N ASP A 92 31.44 10.41 34.76
CA ASP A 92 30.52 9.91 35.77
C ASP A 92 29.05 10.11 35.37
N GLN A 93 28.37 8.96 35.36
CA GLN A 93 26.96 8.73 35.68
C GLN A 93 25.86 9.40 34.83
N VAL A 94 25.35 8.64 33.86
CA VAL A 94 23.95 8.76 33.42
C VAL A 94 23.25 7.44 33.72
N LEU A 95 22.44 7.46 34.78
CA LEU A 95 21.44 6.45 35.10
C LEU A 95 20.43 6.32 33.96
N ILE A 96 20.35 5.13 33.37
CA ILE A 96 19.27 4.72 32.46
C ILE A 96 18.13 4.17 33.31
N PRO A 97 16.90 4.71 33.27
CA PRO A 97 15.75 4.05 33.87
C PRO A 97 15.25 2.95 32.93
N SER A 98 15.35 1.71 33.40
CA SER A 98 14.70 0.53 32.81
C SER A 98 13.18 0.71 32.82
N ARG A 99 12.57 0.87 31.65
CA ARG A 99 11.12 0.69 31.49
C ARG A 99 10.84 -0.76 31.15
N VAL A 100 10.32 -1.47 32.14
CA VAL A 100 9.63 -2.75 32.01
C VAL A 100 8.37 -2.51 31.16
N TYR A 101 8.28 -3.17 30.01
CA TYR A 101 7.03 -3.29 29.25
C TYR A 101 6.38 -4.62 29.63
N GLU A 102 5.22 -4.55 30.30
CA GLU A 102 4.34 -5.70 30.46
C GLU A 102 3.72 -6.07 29.11
N ILE A 103 3.88 -7.33 28.72
CA ILE A 103 3.27 -7.92 27.53
C ILE A 103 1.89 -8.46 27.93
N PRO A 104 0.77 -8.01 27.33
CA PRO A 104 -0.52 -8.63 27.55
C PRO A 104 -0.57 -9.97 26.79
N THR A 105 -0.84 -11.04 27.54
CA THR A 105 -1.11 -12.39 27.05
C THR A 105 -2.27 -12.41 26.06
N GLN A 106 -2.03 -12.88 24.83
CA GLN A 106 -3.07 -13.18 23.85
C GLN A 106 -3.83 -14.46 24.24
N LYS A 107 -5.16 -14.35 24.36
CA LYS A 107 -6.07 -15.49 24.45
C LYS A 107 -6.06 -16.28 23.14
N ARG A 108 -5.92 -17.61 23.27
CA ARG A 108 -5.95 -18.62 22.20
C ARG A 108 -7.30 -18.59 21.46
N SER A 109 -7.24 -18.55 20.13
CA SER A 109 -8.37 -18.86 19.24
C SER A 109 -8.51 -20.39 19.08
N PRO A 110 -9.73 -20.93 18.95
CA PRO A 110 -9.95 -22.37 18.81
C PRO A 110 -9.54 -22.88 17.42
N GLN A 111 -9.00 -24.10 17.40
CA GLN A 111 -8.56 -24.83 16.21
C GLN A 111 -9.75 -25.23 15.32
N ILE A 112 -9.61 -25.01 14.01
CA ILE A 112 -10.50 -25.53 12.96
C ILE A 112 -9.86 -26.82 12.40
N PRO A 113 -10.62 -27.91 12.20
CA PRO A 113 -10.07 -29.17 11.70
C PRO A 113 -9.68 -29.10 10.22
N SER A 114 -8.60 -29.81 9.89
CA SER A 114 -7.94 -29.92 8.59
C SER A 114 -8.83 -30.51 7.50
N ILE A 115 -9.02 -29.77 6.41
CA ILE A 115 -9.61 -30.26 5.15
C ILE A 115 -8.49 -30.74 4.23
N SER A 116 -8.68 -31.92 3.63
CA SER A 116 -7.71 -32.65 2.81
C SER A 116 -7.18 -31.85 1.60
N GLN A 117 -5.90 -32.06 1.28
CA GLN A 117 -5.13 -31.38 0.22
C GLN A 117 -5.63 -31.65 -1.22
N LYS A 118 -6.67 -32.48 -1.42
CA LYS A 118 -7.19 -32.77 -2.77
C LYS A 118 -8.16 -31.73 -3.34
N HIS A 119 -8.71 -30.82 -2.52
CA HIS A 119 -9.63 -29.75 -3.01
C HIS A 119 -8.96 -28.39 -3.27
N ALA A 120 -7.69 -28.21 -2.89
CA ALA A 120 -6.97 -26.95 -3.09
C ALA A 120 -6.55 -26.73 -4.56
N ASN A 121 -6.24 -27.80 -5.29
CA ASN A 121 -5.68 -27.69 -6.64
C ASN A 121 -6.74 -27.47 -7.74
N GLU A 122 -7.99 -27.87 -7.54
CA GLU A 122 -9.09 -27.56 -8.47
C GLU A 122 -9.60 -26.11 -8.36
N THR A 123 -9.43 -25.49 -7.19
CA THR A 123 -9.90 -24.13 -6.93
C THR A 123 -8.95 -23.07 -7.52
N ILE A 124 -7.65 -23.38 -7.60
CA ILE A 124 -6.64 -22.48 -8.19
C ILE A 124 -6.75 -22.45 -9.73
N SER A 125 -7.09 -23.56 -10.37
CA SER A 125 -7.29 -23.61 -11.83
C SER A 125 -8.57 -22.89 -12.31
N LYS A 126 -9.60 -22.78 -11.45
CA LYS A 126 -10.82 -22.01 -11.75
C LYS A 126 -10.68 -20.50 -11.50
N PHE A 127 -9.76 -20.08 -10.64
CA PHE A 127 -9.52 -18.66 -10.37
C PHE A 127 -8.69 -17.94 -11.44
N GLN A 128 -7.90 -18.67 -12.25
CA GLN A 128 -7.16 -18.09 -13.37
C GLN A 128 -8.01 -17.78 -14.62
N LYS A 129 -9.25 -18.29 -14.70
CA LYS A 129 -10.18 -18.00 -15.81
C LYS A 129 -11.17 -16.85 -15.55
N ILE A 130 -11.19 -16.28 -14.34
CA ILE A 130 -12.14 -15.21 -13.95
C ILE A 130 -11.45 -13.82 -13.88
N LEU A 131 -10.12 -13.75 -13.99
CA LEU A 131 -9.39 -12.49 -14.14
C LEU A 131 -9.24 -12.10 -15.62
N GLN A 132 -10.35 -11.91 -16.32
CA GLN A 132 -10.40 -11.01 -17.47
C GLN A 132 -11.23 -9.79 -17.09
N PRO A 133 -10.67 -8.57 -17.08
CA PRO A 133 -11.46 -7.37 -16.94
C PRO A 133 -12.14 -7.04 -18.27
N SER A 134 -13.47 -7.05 -18.27
CA SER A 134 -14.27 -6.38 -19.28
C SER A 134 -14.05 -4.86 -19.21
N HIS A 135 -14.00 -4.26 -20.40
CA HIS A 135 -13.56 -2.91 -20.70
C HIS A 135 -14.34 -1.81 -19.95
N SER A 136 -13.61 -0.86 -19.35
CA SER A 136 -13.76 0.60 -19.55
C SER A 136 -13.00 1.41 -18.48
N ARG A 137 -11.68 1.45 -18.61
CA ARG A 137 -10.81 2.55 -18.16
C ARG A 137 -9.57 2.48 -19.03
N THR A 138 -9.28 3.55 -19.76
CA THR A 138 -8.14 3.67 -20.67
C THR A 138 -6.83 3.60 -19.89
N SER A 139 -6.36 2.37 -19.63
CA SER A 139 -4.96 2.14 -19.28
C SER A 139 -4.15 2.26 -20.56
N PHE A 140 -3.44 3.37 -20.75
CA PHE A 140 -2.36 3.45 -21.72
C PHE A 140 -1.41 2.28 -21.45
N SER A 141 -1.33 1.36 -22.41
CA SER A 141 -0.50 0.16 -22.31
C SER A 141 0.97 0.58 -22.39
N VAL A 142 1.78 0.24 -21.38
CA VAL A 142 3.23 0.50 -21.37
C VAL A 142 3.93 -0.09 -22.61
N LYS A 143 3.34 -1.09 -23.27
CA LYS A 143 3.78 -1.57 -24.59
C LYS A 143 3.82 -0.47 -25.65
N HIS A 144 2.89 0.47 -25.61
CA HIS A 144 2.85 1.59 -26.54
C HIS A 144 4.10 2.48 -26.40
N VAL A 145 4.54 2.77 -25.16
CA VAL A 145 5.71 3.60 -24.90
C VAL A 145 6.99 2.98 -25.46
N LEU A 146 7.20 1.67 -25.27
CA LEU A 146 8.39 1.00 -25.81
C LEU A 146 8.36 0.98 -27.35
N THR A 147 7.20 0.74 -27.96
CA THR A 147 7.06 0.78 -29.42
C THR A 147 7.33 2.18 -29.97
N THR A 148 6.75 3.21 -29.37
CA THR A 148 6.98 4.61 -29.77
C THR A 148 8.44 5.03 -29.58
N LEU A 149 9.12 4.59 -28.51
CA LEU A 149 10.56 4.84 -28.33
C LEU A 149 11.39 4.18 -29.44
N LYS A 150 11.05 2.95 -29.84
CA LYS A 150 11.75 2.24 -30.91
C LYS A 150 11.54 2.88 -32.27
N GLU A 151 10.34 3.35 -32.55
CA GLU A 151 10.00 4.07 -33.79
C GLU A 151 10.74 5.42 -33.88
N ASN A 152 11.05 6.06 -32.74
CA ASN A 152 11.68 7.38 -32.67
C ASN A 152 13.15 7.37 -32.21
N ILE A 153 13.89 6.26 -32.41
CA ILE A 153 15.31 6.16 -32.00
C ILE A 153 16.18 7.23 -32.67
N GLN A 154 15.93 7.55 -33.94
CA GLN A 154 16.68 8.57 -34.64
C GLN A 154 16.45 9.96 -34.05
N GLU A 155 15.21 10.30 -33.68
CA GLU A 155 14.91 11.56 -33.00
C GLU A 155 15.54 11.62 -31.61
N LEU A 156 15.57 10.51 -30.87
CA LEU A 156 16.28 10.41 -29.59
C LEU A 156 17.77 10.71 -29.76
N HIS A 157 18.43 10.15 -30.77
CA HIS A 157 19.84 10.42 -31.01
C HIS A 157 20.13 11.90 -31.26
N VAL A 158 19.25 12.61 -31.97
CA VAL A 158 19.40 14.04 -32.24
C VAL A 158 19.14 14.89 -31.00
N ARG A 159 18.17 14.51 -30.15
CA ARG A 159 17.79 15.27 -28.96
C ARG A 159 18.66 15.02 -27.73
N LEU A 160 19.43 13.93 -27.71
CA LEU A 160 20.34 13.62 -26.61
C LEU A 160 21.60 14.49 -26.65
N LEU A 161 22.09 14.90 -25.46
CA LEU A 161 23.35 15.63 -25.35
C LEU A 161 24.54 14.77 -25.82
N SER A 162 25.59 15.42 -26.31
CA SER A 162 26.82 14.77 -26.74
C SER A 162 27.40 13.83 -25.67
N GLY A 163 27.71 12.60 -26.08
CA GLY A 163 28.20 11.53 -25.18
C GLY A 163 27.12 10.65 -24.55
N TRP A 164 25.87 10.70 -25.03
CA TRP A 164 24.82 9.72 -24.72
C TRP A 164 24.48 8.88 -25.94
N GLY A 165 24.19 7.61 -25.70
CA GLY A 165 23.84 6.63 -26.72
C GLY A 165 22.58 5.88 -26.34
N VAL A 166 21.84 5.48 -27.36
CA VAL A 166 20.65 4.64 -27.24
C VAL A 166 21.04 3.23 -27.69
N HIS A 167 20.86 2.26 -26.81
CA HIS A 167 21.04 0.85 -27.10
C HIS A 167 19.66 0.18 -27.10
N ASN A 168 19.29 -0.38 -28.24
CA ASN A 168 17.99 -1.04 -28.42
C ASN A 168 18.17 -2.56 -28.44
N ASN A 169 17.38 -3.28 -27.65
CA ASN A 169 17.24 -4.73 -27.67
C ASN A 169 15.76 -5.10 -27.85
N THR A 170 15.47 -6.36 -28.19
CA THR A 170 14.11 -6.89 -28.46
C THR A 170 13.09 -6.49 -27.41
N ASN A 171 13.46 -6.40 -26.13
CA ASN A 171 12.54 -6.12 -25.03
C ASN A 171 12.86 -4.86 -24.21
N ILE A 172 13.95 -4.15 -24.51
CA ILE A 172 14.47 -3.06 -23.66
C ILE A 172 15.12 -1.98 -24.52
N VAL A 173 14.85 -0.71 -24.21
CA VAL A 173 15.63 0.44 -24.70
C VAL A 173 16.43 1.00 -23.53
N THR A 174 17.76 1.09 -23.70
CA THR A 174 18.68 1.63 -22.70
C THR A 174 19.30 2.92 -23.21
N ILE A 175 19.15 4.00 -22.46
CA ILE A 175 19.79 5.29 -22.73
C ILE A 175 20.89 5.48 -21.69
N SER A 176 22.14 5.45 -22.12
CA SER A 176 23.30 5.53 -21.21
C SER A 176 24.38 6.45 -21.75
N ARG A 177 25.24 6.92 -20.84
CA ARG A 177 26.40 7.70 -21.23
C ARG A 177 27.44 6.80 -21.90
N VAL A 178 27.87 7.19 -23.09
CA VAL A 178 28.92 6.48 -23.85
C VAL A 178 30.25 7.19 -23.61
N VAL A 179 31.29 6.42 -23.30
CA VAL A 179 32.68 6.90 -23.23
C VAL A 179 33.50 5.97 -24.11
N GLY A 180 33.79 6.39 -25.35
CA GLY A 180 34.36 5.51 -26.39
C GLY A 180 33.28 4.64 -27.04
N ASP A 181 33.55 3.35 -27.26
CA ASP A 181 32.57 2.38 -27.78
C ASP A 181 31.85 1.59 -26.67
N ILE A 182 32.13 1.90 -25.40
CA ILE A 182 31.63 1.14 -24.26
C ILE A 182 30.59 1.96 -23.47
N PRO A 183 29.36 1.45 -23.29
CA PRO A 183 28.36 2.10 -22.45
C PRO A 183 28.77 2.06 -20.98
N LYS A 184 28.88 3.22 -20.32
CA LYS A 184 29.03 3.30 -18.86
C LYS A 184 27.66 3.22 -18.21
N ILE A 185 27.38 2.09 -17.56
CA ILE A 185 26.09 1.80 -16.92
C ILE A 185 25.85 2.66 -15.68
N ASP A 186 26.86 3.35 -15.13
CA ASP A 186 26.78 4.19 -13.92
C ASP A 186 25.62 5.19 -13.94
N ARG A 187 25.16 5.61 -15.14
CA ARG A 187 23.94 6.39 -15.36
C ARG A 187 23.21 5.87 -16.60
N ALA A 188 22.15 5.10 -16.40
CA ALA A 188 21.35 4.56 -17.47
C ALA A 188 19.85 4.68 -17.17
N VAL A 189 19.06 5.04 -18.18
CA VAL A 189 17.60 4.90 -18.16
C VAL A 189 17.25 3.66 -18.95
N VAL A 190 16.64 2.69 -18.29
CA VAL A 190 16.25 1.40 -18.87
C VAL A 190 14.73 1.38 -18.95
N VAL A 191 14.19 1.36 -20.16
CA VAL A 191 12.75 1.24 -20.40
C VAL A 191 12.47 -0.19 -20.85
N ASP A 192 11.72 -0.93 -20.04
CA ASP A 192 11.25 -2.29 -20.36
C ASP A 192 9.74 -2.29 -20.69
N ASN A 193 9.22 -3.42 -21.16
CA ASN A 193 7.80 -3.61 -21.53
C ASN A 193 6.79 -3.30 -20.41
N CYS A 194 7.25 -3.22 -19.16
CA CYS A 194 6.39 -3.11 -17.99
C CYS A 194 6.60 -1.80 -17.22
N ASN A 195 7.81 -1.22 -17.23
CA ASN A 195 8.21 -0.05 -16.45
C ASN A 195 9.45 0.67 -17.02
N ALA A 196 9.61 1.95 -16.69
CA ALA A 196 10.88 2.66 -16.80
C ALA A 196 11.64 2.60 -15.47
N LYS A 197 12.90 2.18 -15.52
CA LYS A 197 13.82 2.11 -14.38
C LYS A 197 14.98 3.08 -14.63
N VAL A 198 15.31 3.87 -13.62
CA VAL A 198 16.46 4.77 -13.67
C VAL A 198 17.56 4.20 -12.80
N TYR A 199 18.73 3.99 -13.39
CA TYR A 199 19.92 3.51 -12.73
C TYR A 199 20.91 4.66 -12.55
N LEU A 200 21.20 5.01 -11.30
CA LEU A 200 22.10 6.11 -10.94
C LEU A 200 23.07 5.67 -9.86
N ASN A 201 24.37 5.69 -10.16
CA ASN A 201 25.46 5.40 -9.23
C ASN A 201 25.23 4.10 -8.42
N GLY A 202 24.76 3.02 -9.07
CA GLY A 202 24.55 1.72 -8.43
C GLY A 202 23.17 1.51 -7.78
N ILE A 203 22.27 2.50 -7.82
CA ILE A 203 20.94 2.41 -7.17
C ILE A 203 19.83 2.41 -8.23
N PHE A 204 18.97 1.39 -8.18
CA PHE A 204 17.72 1.35 -8.96
C PHE A 204 16.65 2.22 -8.31
N ARG A 205 16.07 3.13 -9.09
CA ARG A 205 14.86 3.85 -8.71
C ARG A 205 13.74 3.52 -9.69
N PHE A 206 12.62 3.07 -9.13
CA PHE A 206 11.37 2.93 -9.87
C PHE A 206 10.78 4.32 -10.10
N VAL A 207 10.52 4.64 -11.36
CA VAL A 207 9.77 5.84 -11.72
C VAL A 207 8.35 5.39 -12.06
N GLN A 208 7.41 5.67 -11.16
CA GLN A 208 5.99 5.41 -11.44
C GLN A 208 5.48 6.47 -12.42
N ALA A 209 4.77 6.02 -13.46
CA ALA A 209 4.07 6.81 -14.48
C ALA A 209 4.95 7.46 -15.58
N VAL A 210 5.58 6.64 -16.42
CA VAL A 210 5.99 7.06 -17.77
C VAL A 210 4.84 6.70 -18.71
N GLN A 211 4.17 7.71 -19.28
CA GLN A 211 3.04 7.50 -20.19
C GLN A 211 3.36 7.94 -21.62
N THR A 212 4.33 8.84 -21.79
CA THR A 212 4.68 9.45 -23.07
C THR A 212 6.20 9.44 -23.31
N PHE A 213 6.58 9.61 -24.58
CA PHE A 213 7.97 9.82 -25.01
C PHE A 213 8.62 11.01 -24.29
N GLU A 214 7.86 12.09 -24.11
CA GLU A 214 8.34 13.32 -23.48
C GLU A 214 8.64 13.11 -21.99
N ASP A 215 7.92 12.21 -21.31
CA ASP A 215 8.24 11.84 -19.92
C ASP A 215 9.63 11.22 -19.81
N VAL A 216 10.04 10.40 -20.79
CA VAL A 216 11.36 9.77 -20.82
C VAL A 216 12.45 10.83 -21.05
N LEU A 217 12.26 11.75 -21.99
CA LEU A 217 13.18 12.86 -22.23
C LEU A 217 13.32 13.76 -20.99
N ASN A 218 12.21 14.07 -20.31
CA ASN A 218 12.21 14.87 -19.09
C ASN A 218 12.97 14.19 -17.95
N ILE A 219 12.85 12.87 -17.81
CA ILE A 219 13.63 12.09 -16.84
C ILE A 219 15.13 12.18 -17.15
N VAL A 220 15.51 11.98 -18.42
CA VAL A 220 16.91 12.08 -18.86
C VAL A 220 17.47 13.48 -18.59
N ASN A 221 16.74 14.53 -18.99
CA ASN A 221 17.15 15.93 -18.83
C ASN A 221 17.25 16.37 -17.36
N ARG A 222 16.35 15.88 -16.49
CA ARG A 222 16.39 16.19 -15.06
C ARG A 222 17.64 15.64 -14.39
N GLU A 223 18.06 14.44 -14.78
CA GLU A 223 19.27 13.83 -14.24
C GLU A 223 20.56 14.48 -14.78
N LEU A 224 20.49 15.08 -15.97
CA LEU A 224 21.57 15.87 -16.57
C LEU A 224 21.84 17.19 -15.82
N ALA A 225 20.82 17.80 -15.21
CA ALA A 225 20.93 19.09 -14.52
C ALA A 225 21.67 19.04 -13.17
N THR A 226 22.00 17.86 -12.64
CA THR A 226 22.60 17.73 -11.28
C THR A 226 24.12 17.93 -11.21
N LYS A 227 24.79 18.39 -12.27
CA LYS A 227 26.22 18.73 -12.23
C LYS A 227 26.48 20.15 -11.71
N GLY A 228 26.30 20.34 -10.41
CA GLY A 228 26.91 21.45 -9.67
C GLY A 228 28.26 21.02 -9.09
N THR A 229 29.34 21.36 -9.80
CA THR A 229 30.65 21.79 -9.27
C THR A 229 31.12 21.24 -7.91
N THR A 230 32.08 20.31 -7.94
CA THR A 230 33.08 20.19 -6.88
C THR A 230 34.48 20.27 -7.49
N PHE A 231 34.97 21.49 -7.68
CA PHE A 231 36.39 21.76 -7.82
C PHE A 231 37.05 21.56 -6.45
N ALA A 232 37.69 20.41 -6.25
CA ALA A 232 38.53 20.18 -5.08
C ALA A 232 39.86 20.91 -5.28
N MET A 233 39.96 22.14 -4.78
CA MET A 233 41.25 22.79 -4.55
C MET A 233 42.04 21.98 -3.51
N VAL A 234 43.11 21.32 -3.96
CA VAL A 234 44.11 20.69 -3.09
C VAL A 234 44.85 21.80 -2.32
N LYS A 235 44.34 22.16 -1.14
CA LYS A 235 45.10 23.01 -0.20
C LYS A 235 46.20 22.17 0.44
N LYS A 236 47.45 22.33 -0.02
CA LYS A 236 48.64 21.82 0.70
C LYS A 236 48.60 22.36 2.13
N LYS A 237 48.48 21.46 3.11
CA LYS A 237 48.48 21.79 4.54
C LYS A 237 49.86 22.33 4.90
N THR A 238 49.97 23.62 5.17
CA THR A 238 51.15 24.19 5.83
C THR A 238 51.31 23.52 7.19
N LYS A 239 52.48 22.95 7.47
CA LYS A 239 52.78 22.32 8.77
C LYS A 239 52.79 23.44 9.83
N ARG A 240 51.75 23.51 10.63
CA ARG A 240 51.66 24.41 11.80
C ARG A 240 52.38 23.74 12.98
N CYS A 241 52.86 24.53 13.94
CA CYS A 241 53.35 23.97 15.20
C CYS A 241 52.21 23.17 15.89
N LYS A 242 52.59 22.17 16.69
CA LYS A 242 51.66 21.21 17.32
C LYS A 242 50.54 21.91 18.10
N THR A 243 50.87 23.02 18.76
CA THR A 243 49.98 23.82 19.61
C THR A 243 48.96 24.62 18.79
N CYS A 244 49.41 25.33 17.74
CA CYS A 244 48.50 26.02 16.82
C CYS A 244 47.61 25.07 16.02
N ALA A 245 48.09 23.85 15.74
CA ALA A 245 47.28 22.80 15.14
C ALA A 245 46.19 22.29 16.11
N ALA A 246 46.53 22.08 17.39
CA ALA A 246 45.60 21.66 18.44
C ALA A 246 44.48 22.69 18.67
N LEU A 247 44.82 23.98 18.83
CA LEU A 247 43.84 25.05 19.05
C LEU A 247 42.85 25.17 17.89
N ARG A 248 43.35 25.11 16.65
CA ARG A 248 42.49 25.15 15.45
C ARG A 248 41.58 23.92 15.37
N ASN A 249 42.09 22.74 15.71
CA ASN A 249 41.29 21.53 15.73
C ASN A 249 40.17 21.60 16.79
N ASN A 250 40.44 22.19 17.96
CA ASN A 250 39.43 22.40 19.00
C ASN A 250 38.35 23.40 18.55
N LEU A 251 38.74 24.55 17.99
CA LEU A 251 37.79 25.52 17.42
C LEU A 251 36.93 24.91 16.31
N LEU A 252 37.52 24.11 15.41
CA LEU A 252 36.78 23.42 14.36
C LEU A 252 35.81 22.35 14.93
N ARG A 253 36.20 21.64 16.00
CA ARG A 253 35.32 20.70 16.71
C ARG A 253 34.14 21.43 17.33
N ASP A 254 34.34 22.57 17.96
CA ASP A 254 33.26 23.33 18.61
C ASP A 254 32.30 23.95 17.59
N ILE A 255 32.81 24.49 16.48
CA ILE A 255 31.98 24.92 15.35
C ILE A 255 31.18 23.73 14.79
N SER A 256 31.79 22.55 14.65
CA SER A 256 31.11 21.33 14.20
C SER A 256 30.04 20.85 15.18
N ARG A 257 30.28 20.91 16.50
CA ARG A 257 29.31 20.55 17.54
C ARG A 257 28.11 21.50 17.53
N LYS A 258 28.35 22.81 17.49
CA LYS A 258 27.29 23.82 17.42
C LYS A 258 26.44 23.64 16.16
N THR A 259 27.06 23.51 15.00
CA THR A 259 26.34 23.29 13.73
C THR A 259 25.56 21.97 13.70
N LYS A 260 26.11 20.87 14.23
CA LYS A 260 25.37 19.59 14.37
C LYS A 260 24.14 19.71 15.27
N SER A 261 24.26 20.42 16.40
CA SER A 261 23.13 20.68 17.32
C SER A 261 22.02 21.50 16.65
N THR A 262 22.38 22.57 15.93
CA THR A 262 21.43 23.40 15.18
C THR A 262 20.77 22.61 14.03
N LEU A 263 21.52 21.75 13.34
CA LEU A 263 20.97 20.87 12.30
C LEU A 263 20.00 19.82 12.88
N GLN A 264 20.34 19.19 14.01
CA GLN A 264 19.45 18.23 14.67
C GLN A 264 18.15 18.89 15.15
N THR A 265 18.22 20.08 15.74
CA THR A 265 17.02 20.81 16.20
C THR A 265 16.14 21.23 15.02
N ASN A 266 16.73 21.70 13.92
CA ASN A 266 15.98 22.02 12.69
C ASN A 266 15.36 20.79 12.04
N MET A 267 16.06 19.64 12.04
CA MET A 267 15.52 18.36 11.58
C MET A 267 14.34 17.89 12.44
N ARG A 268 14.42 18.02 13.77
CA ARG A 268 13.31 17.72 14.70
C ARG A 268 12.10 18.61 14.43
N LYS A 269 12.29 19.93 14.26
CA LYS A 269 11.21 20.87 13.90
C LYS A 269 10.56 20.52 12.56
N LYS A 270 11.37 20.21 11.53
CA LYS A 270 10.88 19.79 10.20
C LYS A 270 10.08 18.49 10.26
N ASN A 271 10.54 17.51 11.04
CA ASN A 271 9.84 16.25 11.25
C ASN A 271 8.54 16.43 12.03
N LYS A 272 8.51 17.26 13.07
CA LYS A 272 7.28 17.59 13.83
C LYS A 272 6.24 18.27 12.92
N LYS A 273 6.65 19.23 12.08
CA LYS A 273 5.76 19.87 11.08
C LYS A 273 5.22 18.87 10.06
N LYS A 274 6.07 17.95 9.56
CA LYS A 274 5.62 16.88 8.65
C LYS A 274 4.63 15.93 9.32
N LEU A 275 4.84 15.59 10.59
CA LEU A 275 3.94 14.73 11.35
C LEU A 275 2.57 15.41 11.55
N TYR A 276 2.55 16.68 11.96
CA TYR A 276 1.32 17.46 12.10
C TYR A 276 0.53 17.53 10.78
N LEU A 277 1.20 17.80 9.65
CA LEU A 277 0.55 17.81 8.33
C LEU A 277 0.00 16.43 7.94
N ARG A 278 0.67 15.33 8.32
CA ARG A 278 0.16 13.97 8.10
C ARG A 278 -1.09 13.69 8.93
N ILE A 279 -1.09 14.11 10.20
CA ILE A 279 -2.25 13.96 11.11
C ILE A 279 -3.43 14.77 10.57
N ASN A 280 -3.25 16.05 10.27
CA ASN A 280 -4.30 16.91 9.75
C ASN A 280 -4.87 16.41 8.39
N ARG A 281 -4.03 15.83 7.53
CA ARG A 281 -4.52 15.14 6.31
C ARG A 281 -5.37 13.91 6.62
N LYS A 282 -5.04 13.13 7.66
CA LYS A 282 -5.84 11.98 8.10
C LYS A 282 -7.17 12.44 8.71
N GLU A 283 -7.16 13.46 9.55
CA GLU A 283 -8.36 14.06 10.15
C GLU A 283 -9.30 14.59 9.07
N LYS A 284 -8.79 15.33 8.06
CA LYS A 284 -9.60 15.78 6.93
C LYS A 284 -10.20 14.64 6.11
N ARG A 285 -9.48 13.52 5.95
CA ARG A 285 -10.02 12.32 5.28
C ARG A 285 -11.11 11.66 6.11
N GLN A 286 -10.90 11.52 7.42
CA GLN A 286 -11.90 10.99 8.33
C GLN A 286 -13.17 11.87 8.34
N ALA A 287 -13.03 13.19 8.40
CA ALA A 287 -14.15 14.11 8.33
C ALA A 287 -14.96 13.96 7.03
N LYS A 288 -14.29 13.80 5.88
CA LYS A 288 -14.98 13.54 4.60
C LYS A 288 -15.76 12.23 4.63
N ILE A 289 -15.14 11.15 5.10
CA ILE A 289 -15.81 9.84 5.22
C ILE A 289 -17.02 9.92 6.16
N ILE A 290 -16.91 10.63 7.28
CA ILE A 290 -18.02 10.83 8.22
C ILE A 290 -19.18 11.58 7.54
N ILE A 291 -18.88 12.62 6.76
CA ILE A 291 -19.91 13.37 6.00
C ILE A 291 -20.58 12.45 4.98
N GLU A 292 -19.81 11.68 4.21
CA GLU A 292 -20.34 10.71 3.23
C GLU A 292 -21.23 9.66 3.90
N ILE A 293 -20.80 9.07 5.02
CA ILE A 293 -21.61 8.12 5.80
C ILE A 293 -22.89 8.78 6.30
N SER A 294 -22.83 10.02 6.81
CA SER A 294 -24.02 10.73 7.31
C SER A 294 -25.04 11.00 6.21
N GLN A 295 -24.60 11.26 4.98
CA GLN A 295 -25.47 11.44 3.83
C GLN A 295 -26.12 10.11 3.40
N ILE A 296 -25.35 9.02 3.42
CA ILE A 296 -25.85 7.67 3.12
C ILE A 296 -26.92 7.25 4.14
N LEU A 297 -26.67 7.45 5.43
CA LEU A 297 -27.63 7.13 6.50
C LEU A 297 -28.94 7.91 6.34
N LYS A 298 -28.87 9.23 6.11
CA LYS A 298 -30.06 10.06 5.84
C LYS A 298 -30.84 9.59 4.62
N ASN A 299 -30.17 9.07 3.60
CA ASN A 299 -30.83 8.52 2.42
C ASN A 299 -31.43 7.14 2.70
N GLN A 300 -30.80 6.33 3.54
CA GLN A 300 -31.32 5.04 3.98
C GLN A 300 -32.62 5.22 4.77
N ASP A 301 -32.69 6.18 5.68
CA ASP A 301 -33.92 6.50 6.43
C ASP A 301 -35.05 6.93 5.50
N LYS A 302 -34.74 7.66 4.43
CA LYS A 302 -35.73 8.04 3.41
C LYS A 302 -36.25 6.83 2.63
N ILE A 303 -35.35 5.92 2.24
CA ILE A 303 -35.72 4.70 1.50
C ILE A 303 -36.57 3.79 2.40
N GLU A 304 -36.18 3.59 3.65
CA GLU A 304 -36.92 2.74 4.59
C GLU A 304 -38.32 3.30 4.86
N ASN A 305 -38.43 4.62 5.00
CA ASN A 305 -39.73 5.30 5.14
C ASN A 305 -40.61 5.18 3.90
N ILE A 306 -40.04 5.03 2.70
CA ILE A 306 -40.80 4.77 1.47
C ILE A 306 -41.25 3.32 1.41
N ILE A 307 -40.35 2.38 1.75
CA ILE A 307 -40.64 0.95 1.78
C ILE A 307 -41.78 0.64 2.76
N ASN A 308 -41.75 1.24 3.95
CA ASN A 308 -42.78 1.05 4.98
C ASN A 308 -44.16 1.65 4.59
N LYS A 309 -44.22 2.51 3.57
CA LYS A 309 -45.48 3.03 3.04
C LYS A 309 -46.09 2.14 1.96
N LEU A 310 -45.34 1.15 1.47
CA LEU A 310 -45.84 0.21 0.47
C LEU A 310 -46.83 -0.77 1.09
N PRO A 311 -47.78 -1.29 0.31
CA PRO A 311 -48.57 -2.44 0.71
C PRO A 311 -47.69 -3.65 1.05
N GLU A 312 -48.08 -4.44 2.04
CA GLU A 312 -47.32 -5.59 2.57
C GLU A 312 -46.70 -6.49 1.48
N ASN A 313 -47.49 -6.87 0.47
CA ASN A 313 -47.01 -7.71 -0.63
C ASN A 313 -45.94 -7.02 -1.48
N GLN A 314 -46.06 -5.72 -1.72
CA GLN A 314 -45.09 -4.95 -2.49
C GLN A 314 -43.82 -4.70 -1.67
N GLU A 315 -43.99 -4.39 -0.39
CA GLU A 315 -42.91 -4.23 0.57
C GLU A 315 -42.02 -5.48 0.61
N MET A 316 -42.63 -6.65 0.80
CA MET A 316 -41.91 -7.94 0.84
C MET A 316 -41.11 -8.17 -0.45
N VAL A 317 -41.70 -7.92 -1.63
CA VAL A 317 -41.03 -8.07 -2.93
C VAL A 317 -39.81 -7.15 -3.00
N VAL A 318 -39.99 -5.87 -2.66
CA VAL A 318 -38.95 -4.84 -2.74
C VAL A 318 -37.81 -5.15 -1.77
N ARG A 319 -38.12 -5.54 -0.53
CA ARG A 319 -37.12 -5.99 0.46
C ARG A 319 -36.32 -7.19 -0.05
N THR A 320 -37.02 -8.18 -0.60
CA THR A 320 -36.37 -9.37 -1.19
C THR A 320 -35.46 -8.98 -2.36
N CYS A 321 -35.86 -8.02 -3.20
CA CYS A 321 -35.01 -7.48 -4.25
C CYS A 321 -33.72 -6.92 -3.64
N PHE A 322 -33.81 -5.98 -2.70
CA PHE A 322 -32.65 -5.37 -2.05
C PHE A 322 -31.72 -6.40 -1.37
N GLU A 323 -32.26 -7.38 -0.66
CA GLU A 323 -31.48 -8.43 0.00
C GLU A 323 -30.70 -9.31 -0.98
N THR A 324 -31.22 -9.45 -2.19
CA THR A 324 -30.65 -10.34 -3.21
C THR A 324 -29.68 -9.63 -4.15
N VAL A 325 -29.66 -8.30 -4.15
CA VAL A 325 -28.69 -7.49 -4.90
C VAL A 325 -27.26 -7.81 -4.41
N GLY A 326 -26.34 -8.03 -5.35
CA GLY A 326 -24.93 -8.30 -5.06
C GLY A 326 -24.63 -9.68 -4.45
N ARG A 327 -25.66 -10.49 -4.14
CA ARG A 327 -25.47 -11.87 -3.70
C ARG A 327 -25.35 -12.82 -4.90
N PRO A 328 -24.56 -13.89 -4.79
CA PRO A 328 -24.49 -14.91 -5.84
C PRO A 328 -25.88 -15.52 -6.10
N VAL A 329 -26.08 -16.01 -7.33
CA VAL A 329 -27.35 -16.65 -7.75
C VAL A 329 -27.65 -17.91 -6.91
N SER A 330 -26.60 -18.59 -6.41
CA SER A 330 -26.71 -19.77 -5.56
C SER A 330 -26.78 -19.41 -4.07
N GLY A 331 -27.54 -20.20 -3.31
CA GLY A 331 -27.60 -20.07 -1.84
C GLY A 331 -28.47 -18.93 -1.31
N LYS A 332 -29.29 -18.28 -2.15
CA LYS A 332 -30.26 -17.28 -1.72
C LYS A 332 -31.28 -17.92 -0.76
N ARG A 333 -31.44 -17.31 0.41
CA ARG A 333 -32.47 -17.67 1.40
C ARG A 333 -33.68 -16.76 1.19
N TYR A 334 -34.86 -17.34 1.31
CA TYR A 334 -36.13 -16.65 1.11
C TYR A 334 -36.99 -16.82 2.37
N SER A 335 -37.80 -15.82 2.68
CA SER A 335 -38.80 -15.92 3.74
C SER A 335 -39.87 -16.96 3.37
N LYS A 336 -40.54 -17.52 4.39
CA LYS A 336 -41.58 -18.53 4.15
C LYS A 336 -42.75 -17.94 3.38
N GLU A 337 -43.14 -16.71 3.72
CA GLU A 337 -44.20 -15.94 3.08
C GLU A 337 -43.90 -15.77 1.58
N TRP A 338 -42.66 -15.40 1.23
CA TRP A 338 -42.26 -15.24 -0.16
C TRP A 338 -42.26 -16.57 -0.93
N ILE A 339 -41.83 -17.66 -0.29
CA ILE A 339 -41.93 -19.01 -0.88
C ILE A 339 -43.39 -19.35 -1.17
N TYR A 340 -44.32 -19.09 -0.24
CA TYR A 340 -45.75 -19.32 -0.47
C TYR A 340 -46.28 -18.52 -1.66
N THR A 341 -45.97 -17.22 -1.74
CA THR A 341 -46.34 -16.38 -2.89
C THR A 341 -45.77 -16.94 -4.20
N CYS A 342 -44.52 -17.42 -4.19
CA CYS A 342 -43.89 -18.04 -5.34
C CYS A 342 -44.55 -19.37 -5.75
N ILE A 343 -44.99 -20.19 -4.79
CA ILE A 343 -45.77 -21.41 -5.04
C ILE A 343 -47.10 -21.04 -5.71
N LEU A 344 -47.83 -20.07 -5.17
CA LEU A 344 -49.09 -19.59 -5.75
C LEU A 344 -48.90 -19.07 -7.18
N LEU A 345 -47.83 -18.29 -7.42
CA LEU A 345 -47.50 -17.79 -8.75
C LEU A 345 -47.20 -18.94 -9.74
N LYS A 346 -46.45 -19.96 -9.29
CA LYS A 346 -46.16 -21.16 -10.08
C LYS A 346 -47.44 -21.95 -10.40
N ILE A 347 -48.35 -22.09 -9.44
CA ILE A 347 -49.65 -22.77 -9.62
C ILE A 347 -50.50 -22.02 -10.65
N LYS A 348 -50.56 -20.68 -10.57
CA LYS A 348 -51.31 -19.86 -11.54
C LYS A 348 -50.74 -19.97 -12.95
N SER A 349 -49.41 -19.91 -13.12
CA SER A 349 -48.78 -20.12 -14.42
C SER A 349 -47.30 -20.48 -14.29
N LEU A 350 -46.97 -21.74 -14.60
CA LEU A 350 -45.58 -22.20 -14.65
C LEU A 350 -44.76 -21.48 -15.73
N LYS A 351 -45.38 -21.17 -16.88
CA LYS A 351 -44.71 -20.46 -17.98
C LYS A 351 -44.34 -19.05 -17.57
N LEU A 352 -45.26 -18.32 -16.94
CA LEU A 352 -45.00 -16.97 -16.42
C LEU A 352 -43.91 -17.02 -15.35
N TYR A 353 -44.01 -17.94 -14.38
CA TYR A 353 -43.02 -18.10 -13.33
C TYR A 353 -41.60 -18.32 -13.88
N ARG A 354 -41.46 -19.23 -14.86
CA ARG A 354 -40.18 -19.48 -15.55
C ARG A 354 -39.70 -18.25 -16.28
N HIS A 355 -40.58 -17.57 -17.02
CA HIS A 355 -40.24 -16.36 -17.76
C HIS A 355 -39.73 -15.25 -16.82
N THR A 356 -40.47 -14.94 -15.76
CA THR A 356 -40.11 -13.93 -14.76
C THR A 356 -38.77 -14.24 -14.09
N ARG A 357 -38.49 -15.51 -13.79
CA ARG A 357 -37.21 -15.94 -13.22
C ARG A 357 -36.06 -15.86 -14.22
N THR A 358 -36.23 -16.42 -15.43
CA THR A 358 -35.17 -16.48 -16.45
C THR A 358 -34.79 -15.10 -16.98
N ARG A 359 -35.75 -14.16 -17.03
CA ARG A 359 -35.51 -12.76 -17.35
C ARG A 359 -35.05 -11.92 -16.15
N GLU A 360 -34.84 -12.54 -15.00
CA GLU A 360 -34.41 -11.89 -13.75
C GLU A 360 -35.27 -10.68 -13.35
N LEU A 361 -36.57 -10.70 -13.71
CA LEU A 361 -37.50 -9.62 -13.38
C LEU A 361 -37.76 -9.53 -11.88
N LEU A 362 -37.74 -10.68 -11.20
CA LEU A 362 -37.90 -10.79 -9.75
C LEU A 362 -36.94 -11.85 -9.19
N PRO A 363 -36.50 -11.71 -7.92
CA PRO A 363 -35.66 -12.69 -7.25
C PRO A 363 -36.47 -13.91 -6.81
N LEU A 364 -36.89 -14.72 -7.79
CA LEU A 364 -37.66 -15.94 -7.54
C LEU A 364 -36.74 -17.10 -7.15
N PRO A 365 -37.19 -18.07 -6.33
CA PRO A 365 -36.47 -19.32 -6.05
C PRO A 365 -36.48 -20.27 -7.26
N ALA A 366 -35.66 -21.33 -7.22
CA ALA A 366 -35.65 -22.29 -8.33
C ALA A 366 -36.93 -23.14 -8.33
N PRO A 367 -37.43 -23.59 -9.50
CA PRO A 367 -38.57 -24.50 -9.55
C PRO A 367 -38.37 -25.77 -8.71
N SER A 368 -37.12 -26.26 -8.65
CA SER A 368 -36.71 -27.38 -7.80
C SER A 368 -36.84 -27.06 -6.31
N THR A 369 -36.44 -25.86 -5.89
CA THR A 369 -36.63 -25.38 -4.52
C THR A 369 -38.11 -25.39 -4.16
N LEU A 370 -38.98 -24.82 -5.00
CA LEU A 370 -40.43 -24.84 -4.76
C LEU A 370 -40.98 -26.26 -4.70
N SER A 371 -40.52 -27.15 -5.57
CA SER A 371 -40.91 -28.56 -5.53
C SER A 371 -40.44 -29.26 -4.25
N ASN A 372 -39.32 -28.87 -3.65
CA ASN A 372 -38.89 -29.42 -2.35
C ASN A 372 -39.83 -28.96 -1.22
N TYR A 373 -40.27 -27.69 -1.23
CA TYR A 373 -41.26 -27.22 -0.26
C TYR A 373 -42.60 -27.95 -0.39
N ILE A 374 -43.07 -28.16 -1.62
CA ILE A 374 -44.31 -28.90 -1.88
C ILE A 374 -44.17 -30.37 -1.49
N ARG A 375 -43.00 -30.98 -1.71
CA ARG A 375 -42.73 -32.38 -1.32
C ARG A 375 -42.82 -32.63 0.18
N ASN A 376 -42.61 -31.60 1.00
CA ASN A 376 -42.73 -31.72 2.46
C ASN A 376 -44.19 -31.63 2.94
N ILE A 377 -45.15 -31.42 2.03
CA ILE A 377 -46.57 -31.46 2.34
C ILE A 377 -47.02 -32.91 2.17
N ASP A 378 -47.37 -33.58 3.27
CA ASP A 378 -47.83 -34.96 3.26
C ASP A 378 -49.01 -35.10 2.27
N SER A 379 -48.80 -35.82 1.17
CA SER A 379 -49.85 -36.15 0.20
C SER A 379 -50.40 -37.54 0.53
N ALA A 380 -50.94 -37.70 1.74
CA ALA A 380 -51.57 -38.96 2.11
C ALA A 380 -52.94 -39.11 1.42
N TYR A 381 -53.27 -40.32 0.98
CA TYR A 381 -54.61 -40.69 0.57
C TYR A 381 -55.58 -40.54 1.76
N GLY A 382 -56.81 -40.16 1.47
CA GLY A 382 -57.85 -39.98 2.47
C GLY A 382 -57.83 -38.62 3.19
N PHE A 383 -58.28 -38.63 4.44
CA PHE A 383 -58.57 -37.43 5.23
C PHE A 383 -57.33 -36.96 6.00
N GLN A 384 -56.89 -35.73 5.75
CA GLN A 384 -55.73 -35.15 6.43
C GLN A 384 -56.13 -34.52 7.77
N ASN A 385 -55.76 -35.15 8.90
CA ASN A 385 -56.09 -34.65 10.24
C ASN A 385 -55.61 -33.21 10.48
N LYS A 386 -54.40 -32.86 10.02
CA LYS A 386 -53.86 -31.49 10.10
C LYS A 386 -54.77 -30.45 9.43
N LEU A 387 -55.41 -30.81 8.31
CA LEU A 387 -56.35 -29.93 7.63
C LEU A 387 -57.59 -29.69 8.51
N PHE A 388 -58.12 -30.73 9.17
CA PHE A 388 -59.25 -30.58 10.09
C PHE A 388 -58.90 -29.75 11.32
N GLU A 389 -57.68 -29.87 11.85
CA GLU A 389 -57.19 -29.01 12.93
C GLU A 389 -57.16 -27.54 12.52
N LEU A 390 -56.62 -27.24 11.32
CA LEU A 390 -56.58 -25.89 10.76
C LEU A 390 -58.00 -25.34 10.50
N LEU A 391 -58.91 -26.17 9.97
CA LEU A 391 -60.32 -25.80 9.77
C LEU A 391 -61.01 -25.54 11.11
N LYS A 392 -60.77 -26.37 12.12
CA LYS A 392 -61.30 -26.17 13.48
C LYS A 392 -60.83 -24.84 14.05
N GLU A 393 -59.55 -24.52 13.89
CA GLU A 393 -58.99 -23.24 14.34
C GLU A 393 -59.61 -22.05 13.62
N LYS A 394 -59.71 -22.10 12.30
CA LYS A 394 -60.33 -21.04 11.48
C LYS A 394 -61.79 -20.80 11.84
N ASN A 395 -62.51 -21.86 12.23
CA ASN A 395 -63.93 -21.79 12.52
C ASN A 395 -64.23 -21.46 13.98
N LYS A 396 -63.24 -21.29 14.87
CA LYS A 396 -63.44 -20.99 16.31
C LYS A 396 -64.37 -19.80 16.55
N ASN A 397 -64.26 -18.76 15.72
CA ASN A 397 -65.01 -17.51 15.86
C ASN A 397 -66.29 -17.46 15.00
N MET A 398 -66.58 -18.50 14.22
CA MET A 398 -67.80 -18.59 13.41
C MET A 398 -68.96 -19.07 14.29
N SER A 399 -70.14 -18.51 14.08
CA SER A 399 -71.39 -19.02 14.67
C SER A 399 -71.71 -20.43 14.16
N GLU A 400 -72.61 -21.12 14.86
CA GLU A 400 -73.04 -22.48 14.47
C GLU A 400 -73.63 -22.51 13.05
N PHE A 401 -74.48 -21.54 12.73
CA PHE A 401 -75.10 -21.42 11.41
C PHE A 401 -74.08 -21.22 10.28
N GLU A 402 -73.01 -20.46 10.52
CA GLU A 402 -71.95 -20.23 9.53
C GLU A 402 -71.08 -21.47 9.26
N ARG A 403 -71.13 -22.47 10.15
CA ARG A 403 -70.42 -23.74 9.98
C ARG A 403 -71.24 -24.76 9.19
N HIS A 404 -72.52 -24.49 8.91
CA HIS A 404 -73.36 -25.39 8.13
C HIS A 404 -72.99 -25.36 6.65
N GLY A 405 -73.09 -26.53 6.02
CA GLY A 405 -72.79 -26.70 4.61
C GLY A 405 -73.20 -28.07 4.09
N THR A 406 -72.86 -28.33 2.84
CA THR A 406 -73.07 -29.61 2.15
C THR A 406 -71.75 -30.30 1.89
N ILE A 407 -71.72 -31.62 2.08
CA ILE A 407 -70.62 -32.46 1.60
C ILE A 407 -71.06 -33.00 0.23
N LYS A 408 -70.32 -32.63 -0.81
CA LYS A 408 -70.47 -33.19 -2.15
C LYS A 408 -69.45 -34.29 -2.32
N VAL A 409 -69.92 -35.42 -2.83
CA VAL A 409 -69.10 -36.58 -3.13
C VAL A 409 -69.21 -36.84 -4.62
N ASP A 410 -68.08 -37.01 -5.28
CA ASP A 410 -68.02 -37.30 -6.71
C ASP A 410 -66.84 -38.24 -6.99
N GLU A 411 -66.88 -38.93 -8.12
CA GLU A 411 -65.81 -39.82 -8.58
C GLU A 411 -65.16 -39.30 -9.86
N CYS A 412 -63.84 -39.32 -9.90
CA CYS A 412 -63.08 -38.95 -11.09
C CYS A 412 -62.36 -40.17 -11.63
N LYS A 413 -62.72 -40.59 -12.85
CA LYS A 413 -62.00 -41.65 -13.55
C LYS A 413 -60.58 -41.20 -13.87
N ILE A 414 -59.61 -42.00 -13.44
CA ILE A 414 -58.18 -41.80 -13.70
C ILE A 414 -57.64 -42.93 -14.57
N THR A 415 -56.50 -42.70 -15.21
CA THR A 415 -55.81 -43.77 -15.95
C THR A 415 -55.12 -44.70 -14.96
N PRO A 416 -55.45 -46.01 -14.95
CA PRO A 416 -54.80 -46.97 -14.06
C PRO A 416 -53.30 -47.02 -14.37
N SER A 417 -52.48 -46.68 -13.39
CA SER A 417 -51.03 -46.67 -13.54
C SER A 417 -50.36 -46.83 -12.18
N LYS A 418 -49.17 -47.43 -12.19
CA LYS A 418 -48.30 -47.52 -11.02
C LYS A 418 -47.16 -46.53 -11.16
N HIS A 419 -46.84 -45.84 -10.07
CA HIS A 419 -45.71 -44.93 -10.00
C HIS A 419 -44.87 -45.28 -8.78
N PHE A 420 -43.55 -45.23 -8.92
CA PHE A 420 -42.66 -45.38 -7.78
C PHE A 420 -42.30 -44.00 -7.25
N ASP A 421 -42.84 -43.64 -6.09
CA ASP A 421 -42.44 -42.41 -5.42
C ASP A 421 -41.11 -42.63 -4.68
N LYS A 422 -40.10 -41.88 -5.13
CA LYS A 422 -38.75 -41.96 -4.59
C LYS A 422 -38.62 -41.35 -3.19
N ASN A 423 -39.59 -40.57 -2.71
CA ASN A 423 -39.49 -39.93 -1.40
C ASN A 423 -39.82 -40.91 -0.26
N PRO A 424 -41.02 -41.53 -0.19
CA PRO A 424 -41.30 -42.59 0.77
C PRO A 424 -40.71 -43.95 0.35
N LEU A 425 -40.20 -44.08 -0.88
CA LEU A 425 -39.77 -45.35 -1.49
C LEU A 425 -40.92 -46.36 -1.63
N GLU A 426 -42.09 -45.86 -2.00
CA GLU A 426 -43.32 -46.63 -2.11
C GLU A 426 -43.84 -46.68 -3.55
N VAL A 427 -44.49 -47.79 -3.91
CA VAL A 427 -45.20 -47.91 -5.17
C VAL A 427 -46.64 -47.44 -4.95
N ILE A 428 -46.98 -46.30 -5.54
CA ILE A 428 -48.33 -45.73 -5.53
C ILE A 428 -49.11 -46.15 -6.78
N GLY A 429 -50.44 -46.06 -6.71
CA GLY A 429 -51.35 -46.36 -7.83
C GLY A 429 -52.20 -47.63 -7.65
N PHE A 430 -52.11 -48.27 -6.49
CA PHE A 430 -53.04 -49.32 -6.10
C PHE A 430 -54.31 -48.75 -5.46
N VAL A 431 -55.35 -49.58 -5.35
CA VAL A 431 -56.57 -49.24 -4.62
C VAL A 431 -56.23 -49.05 -3.14
N ASP A 432 -56.50 -47.86 -2.62
CA ASP A 432 -56.26 -47.49 -1.23
C ASP A 432 -57.51 -46.82 -0.64
N TRP A 433 -58.18 -47.54 0.26
CA TRP A 433 -59.30 -47.07 1.09
C TRP A 433 -58.86 -46.85 2.55
N GLY A 434 -57.55 -46.74 2.79
CA GLY A 434 -56.94 -46.74 4.12
C GLY A 434 -57.17 -48.08 4.82
N ASN A 435 -57.57 -48.02 6.09
CA ASN A 435 -57.82 -49.19 6.95
C ASN A 435 -58.96 -50.10 6.45
N TYR A 436 -59.76 -49.64 5.49
CA TYR A 436 -60.90 -50.39 4.94
C TYR A 436 -60.57 -51.12 3.64
N THR A 437 -59.31 -51.07 3.18
CA THR A 437 -58.90 -51.73 1.93
C THR A 437 -58.92 -53.24 2.09
N PRO A 438 -59.82 -53.97 1.40
CA PRO A 438 -59.88 -55.42 1.55
C PRO A 438 -58.65 -56.09 0.91
N ASN A 439 -58.16 -57.17 1.53
CA ASN A 439 -56.91 -57.85 1.13
C ASN A 439 -56.90 -58.28 -0.35
N ASN A 440 -58.06 -58.59 -0.92
CA ASN A 440 -58.20 -58.99 -2.32
C ASN A 440 -58.05 -57.83 -3.33
N ARG A 441 -58.13 -56.57 -2.89
CA ARG A 441 -58.03 -55.38 -3.77
C ARG A 441 -56.75 -54.57 -3.57
N GLN A 442 -55.93 -54.87 -2.57
CA GLN A 442 -54.67 -54.15 -2.29
C GLN A 442 -53.68 -54.18 -3.47
N ASN A 443 -53.74 -55.19 -4.34
CA ASN A 443 -52.89 -55.30 -5.53
C ASN A 443 -53.57 -54.84 -6.83
N GLN A 444 -54.81 -54.36 -6.76
CA GLN A 444 -55.53 -53.83 -7.92
C GLN A 444 -55.13 -52.38 -8.17
N LEU A 445 -55.00 -51.98 -9.44
CA LEU A 445 -54.73 -50.58 -9.78
C LEU A 445 -55.97 -49.72 -9.53
N GLY A 446 -55.76 -48.54 -8.97
CA GLY A 446 -56.82 -47.53 -8.83
C GLY A 446 -57.19 -46.95 -10.20
N ASP A 447 -58.48 -46.94 -10.50
CA ASP A 447 -59.04 -46.44 -11.75
C ASP A 447 -60.01 -45.25 -11.53
N HIS A 448 -60.39 -44.99 -10.28
CA HIS A 448 -61.20 -43.85 -9.87
C HIS A 448 -60.62 -43.21 -8.62
N VAL A 449 -60.80 -41.89 -8.51
CA VAL A 449 -60.49 -41.11 -7.31
C VAL A 449 -61.80 -40.57 -6.74
N LEU A 450 -62.09 -40.90 -5.50
CA LEU A 450 -63.23 -40.35 -4.77
C LEU A 450 -62.86 -38.97 -4.23
N VAL A 451 -63.65 -37.96 -4.59
CA VAL A 451 -63.41 -36.56 -4.21
C VAL A 451 -64.52 -36.10 -3.27
N PHE A 452 -64.13 -35.62 -2.09
CA PHE A 452 -65.01 -35.00 -1.12
C PHE A 452 -64.81 -33.48 -1.15
N LYS A 453 -65.88 -32.72 -1.37
CA LYS A 453 -65.88 -31.26 -1.28
C LYS A 453 -66.90 -30.80 -0.26
N PHE A 454 -66.43 -30.15 0.80
CA PHE A 454 -67.32 -29.40 1.70
C PHE A 454 -67.60 -28.01 1.11
N GLN A 455 -68.87 -27.65 1.06
CA GLN A 455 -69.35 -26.36 0.59
C GLN A 455 -70.20 -25.70 1.68
N SER A 456 -69.70 -24.63 2.27
CA SER A 456 -70.45 -23.84 3.26
C SER A 456 -71.71 -23.21 2.64
N PHE A 457 -72.77 -23.08 3.44
CA PHE A 457 -73.95 -22.29 3.08
C PHE A 457 -73.71 -20.78 3.18
N VAL A 458 -72.77 -20.36 4.03
CA VAL A 458 -72.42 -18.96 4.23
C VAL A 458 -71.04 -18.67 3.61
N GLY A 459 -70.97 -17.65 2.76
CA GLY A 459 -69.78 -17.25 2.01
C GLY A 459 -70.00 -17.27 0.50
N LYS A 460 -69.26 -16.45 -0.26
CA LYS A 460 -69.32 -16.46 -1.72
C LYS A 460 -68.72 -17.75 -2.26
N ASN A 461 -69.44 -18.42 -3.16
CA ASN A 461 -68.87 -19.40 -4.08
C ASN A 461 -67.80 -18.69 -4.92
N ILE A 462 -66.53 -19.03 -4.71
CA ILE A 462 -65.42 -18.63 -5.59
C ILE A 462 -65.16 -19.79 -6.55
#